data_AF-A0A7C9ACF9-F1
#
_entry.id   AF-A0A7C9ACF9-F1
#
_cell.length_a   1.000
_cell.length_b   1.000
_cell.length_c   1.000
_cell.angle_alpha   90.00
_cell.angle_beta   90.00
_cell.angle_gamma   90.00
#
_symmetry.space_group_name_H-M   'P 1'
#
loop_
_entity.id
_entity.type
_entity.pdbx_description
1 polymer ?
#
loop_
_entity_poly.entity_id
_entity_poly.type
_entity_poly.pdbx_seq_one_letter_code
_entity_poly.pdbx_strand_id
1 'polypeptide(L)'
;VDRTLTPKFNALQELGVTGSDLGRILSTNPSILRRGLSSHIAPAMNLLKSIVGTHERFLTVLRRTYWFMSCDVDTILKPNLELLRSHGFSDERIRKLVVFNPEILGHDPKKLRNILHRIENEFGIPGDSFAFVDAIVLLASLSDKTLQTKYQILKSYGWTDSDIITTVRKLPRCLMLSEESIRNRLDFFLNELGCEPAYVASRPYVLVYSMEDRVMPRNAVLQVLKEK
;
A
#
# COMPACT_ATOMS: atom_id res chain seq x y z
N VAL A 1 -18.35 -35.08 0.00
CA VAL A 1 -17.02 -34.46 -0.23
C VAL A 1 -16.59 -34.64 -1.68
N ASP A 2 -16.69 -35.86 -2.22
CA ASP A 2 -16.13 -36.24 -3.54
C ASP A 2 -16.71 -35.52 -4.75
N ARG A 3 -17.99 -35.11 -4.71
CA ARG A 3 -18.65 -34.46 -5.85
C ARG A 3 -18.46 -32.94 -5.93
N THR A 4 -18.01 -32.30 -4.86
CA THR A 4 -18.03 -30.83 -4.74
C THR A 4 -16.70 -30.23 -4.33
N LEU A 5 -16.01 -30.86 -3.37
CA LEU A 5 -14.75 -30.37 -2.84
C LEU A 5 -13.56 -30.94 -3.61
N THR A 6 -13.53 -32.26 -3.83
CA THR A 6 -12.43 -32.94 -4.54
C THR A 6 -12.09 -32.31 -5.91
N PRO A 7 -13.07 -31.95 -6.76
CA PRO A 7 -12.77 -31.28 -8.03
C PRO A 7 -12.09 -29.92 -7.85
N LYS A 8 -12.40 -29.19 -6.77
CA LYS A 8 -11.79 -27.88 -6.48
C LYS A 8 -10.38 -28.04 -5.94
N PHE A 9 -10.13 -29.04 -5.11
CA PHE A 9 -8.78 -29.38 -4.66
C PHE A 9 -7.88 -29.73 -5.85
N ASN A 10 -8.33 -30.66 -6.70
CA ASN A 10 -7.58 -31.07 -7.89
C ASN A 10 -7.31 -29.88 -8.82
N ALA A 11 -8.31 -29.05 -9.07
CA ALA A 11 -8.14 -27.90 -9.95
C ALA A 11 -7.22 -26.82 -9.37
N LEU A 12 -7.22 -26.59 -8.05
CA LEU A 12 -6.24 -25.71 -7.42
C LEU A 12 -4.81 -26.27 -7.57
N GLN A 13 -4.65 -27.58 -7.45
CA GLN A 13 -3.36 -28.25 -7.69
C GLN A 13 -2.91 -28.14 -9.15
N GLU A 14 -3.81 -28.33 -10.12
CA GLU A 14 -3.53 -28.10 -11.54
C GLU A 14 -3.17 -26.65 -11.84
N LEU A 15 -3.76 -25.70 -11.09
CA LEU A 15 -3.39 -24.29 -11.13
C LEU A 15 -2.08 -23.99 -10.37
N GLY A 16 -1.39 -25.01 -9.85
CA GLY A 16 -0.08 -24.92 -9.22
C GLY A 16 -0.11 -24.65 -7.72
N VAL A 17 -1.28 -24.70 -7.08
CA VAL A 17 -1.39 -24.54 -5.62
C VAL A 17 -1.36 -25.92 -4.98
N THR A 18 -0.18 -26.33 -4.48
CA THR A 18 0.06 -27.68 -3.97
C THR A 18 0.64 -27.68 -2.56
N GLY A 19 0.68 -28.85 -1.92
CA GLY A 19 1.33 -29.04 -0.62
C GLY A 19 0.83 -28.09 0.48
N SER A 20 1.77 -27.50 1.21
CA SER A 20 1.47 -26.59 2.33
C SER A 20 0.74 -25.31 1.89
N ASP A 21 0.91 -24.86 0.64
CA ASP A 21 0.22 -23.69 0.12
C ASP A 21 -1.28 -23.91 -0.02
N LEU A 22 -1.66 -25.09 -0.51
CA LEU A 22 -3.06 -25.48 -0.63
C LEU A 22 -3.75 -25.47 0.73
N GLY A 23 -3.13 -26.11 1.73
CA GLY A 23 -3.64 -26.09 3.10
C GLY A 23 -3.77 -24.68 3.65
N ARG A 24 -2.71 -23.88 3.55
CA ARG A 24 -2.70 -22.49 4.04
C ARG A 24 -3.77 -21.62 3.38
N ILE A 25 -3.91 -21.67 2.06
CA ILE A 25 -4.87 -20.85 1.31
C ILE A 25 -6.31 -21.21 1.72
N LEU A 26 -6.61 -22.49 1.86
CA LEU A 26 -7.96 -22.94 2.23
C LEU A 26 -8.30 -22.65 3.70
N SER A 27 -7.33 -22.76 4.60
CA SER A 27 -7.51 -22.39 6.02
C SER A 27 -7.69 -20.88 6.21
N THR A 28 -6.96 -20.06 5.46
CA THR A 28 -7.05 -18.58 5.55
C THR A 28 -8.21 -18.01 4.74
N ASN A 29 -8.70 -18.74 3.73
CA ASN A 29 -9.81 -18.32 2.89
C ASN A 29 -10.76 -19.46 2.52
N PRO A 30 -11.58 -19.96 3.47
CA PRO A 30 -12.53 -21.01 3.18
C PRO A 30 -13.61 -20.58 2.17
N SER A 31 -13.81 -19.26 1.99
CA SER A 31 -14.83 -18.73 1.08
C SER A 31 -14.57 -19.04 -0.40
N ILE A 32 -13.32 -19.32 -0.78
CA ILE A 32 -12.96 -19.73 -2.15
C ILE A 32 -13.73 -20.99 -2.57
N LEU A 33 -13.98 -21.91 -1.63
CA LEU A 33 -14.69 -23.16 -1.89
C LEU A 33 -16.17 -22.93 -2.19
N ARG A 34 -16.72 -21.73 -1.94
CA ARG A 34 -18.08 -21.34 -2.32
C ARG A 34 -18.18 -20.76 -3.73
N ARG A 35 -17.04 -20.38 -4.34
CA ARG A 35 -17.01 -19.78 -5.68
C ARG A 35 -16.98 -20.83 -6.79
N GLY A 36 -17.41 -20.42 -7.99
CA GLY A 36 -17.35 -21.25 -9.19
C GLY A 36 -15.93 -21.40 -9.68
N LEU A 37 -15.50 -22.64 -9.94
CA LEU A 37 -14.13 -22.94 -10.35
C LEU A 37 -13.79 -22.31 -11.71
N SER A 38 -14.60 -22.58 -12.72
CA SER A 38 -14.40 -22.08 -14.08
C SER A 38 -14.80 -20.61 -14.24
N SER A 39 -15.76 -20.12 -13.46
CA SER A 39 -16.28 -18.76 -13.60
C SER A 39 -15.52 -17.71 -12.80
N HIS A 40 -14.87 -18.06 -11.69
CA HIS A 40 -14.19 -17.09 -10.82
C HIS A 40 -12.74 -17.47 -10.53
N ILE A 41 -12.53 -18.68 -9.99
CA ILE A 41 -11.22 -19.09 -9.45
C ILE A 41 -10.17 -19.16 -10.56
N ALA A 42 -10.41 -19.97 -11.60
CA ALA A 42 -9.44 -20.16 -12.68
C ALA A 42 -9.16 -18.87 -13.47
N PRO A 43 -10.16 -18.06 -13.88
CA PRO A 43 -9.91 -16.77 -14.51
C PRO A 43 -9.04 -15.83 -13.66
N ALA A 44 -9.33 -15.69 -12.37
CA ALA A 44 -8.56 -14.82 -11.48
C ALA A 44 -7.12 -15.31 -11.32
N MET A 45 -6.92 -16.63 -11.11
CA MET A 45 -5.58 -17.19 -10.96
C MET A 45 -4.75 -17.09 -12.24
N ASN A 46 -5.37 -17.29 -13.41
CA ASN A 46 -4.70 -17.15 -14.70
C ASN A 46 -4.32 -15.68 -14.98
N LEU A 47 -5.19 -14.72 -14.64
CA LEU A 47 -4.87 -13.31 -14.71
C LEU A 47 -3.71 -12.95 -13.76
N LEU A 48 -3.74 -13.44 -12.52
CA LEU A 48 -2.66 -13.18 -11.57
C LEU A 48 -1.32 -13.71 -12.10
N LYS A 49 -1.30 -14.94 -12.64
CA LYS A 49 -0.11 -15.54 -13.26
C LYS A 49 0.43 -14.68 -14.40
N SER A 50 -0.45 -14.17 -15.28
CA SER A 50 -0.01 -13.34 -16.41
C SER A 50 0.61 -12.02 -15.97
N ILE A 51 0.16 -11.44 -14.86
CA ILE A 51 0.72 -10.21 -14.28
C ILE A 51 2.08 -10.49 -13.63
N VAL A 52 2.15 -11.49 -12.74
CA VAL A 52 3.31 -11.71 -11.87
C VAL A 52 4.45 -12.48 -12.55
N GLY A 53 4.14 -13.21 -13.63
CA GLY A 53 5.08 -13.85 -14.56
C GLY A 53 5.78 -15.11 -14.05
N THR A 54 5.98 -15.26 -12.73
CA THR A 54 6.66 -16.42 -12.14
C THR A 54 5.77 -17.13 -11.12
N HIS A 55 5.96 -18.44 -10.99
CA HIS A 55 5.19 -19.24 -10.05
C HIS A 55 5.46 -18.83 -8.59
N GLU A 56 6.70 -18.49 -8.25
CA GLU A 56 7.07 -18.01 -6.91
C GLU A 56 6.34 -16.72 -6.54
N ARG A 57 6.32 -15.72 -7.43
CA ARG A 57 5.59 -14.46 -7.19
C ARG A 57 4.08 -14.69 -7.12
N PHE A 58 3.56 -15.59 -7.95
CA PHE A 58 2.16 -16.00 -7.91
C PHE A 58 1.78 -16.54 -6.53
N LEU A 59 2.54 -17.51 -6.00
CA LEU A 59 2.31 -18.04 -4.66
C LEU A 59 2.49 -16.97 -3.59
N THR A 60 3.50 -16.10 -3.73
CA THR A 60 3.75 -15.00 -2.80
C THR A 60 2.56 -14.06 -2.67
N VAL A 61 1.95 -13.67 -3.79
CA VAL A 61 0.74 -12.83 -3.79
C VAL A 61 -0.44 -13.60 -3.21
N LEU A 62 -0.69 -14.83 -3.69
CA LEU A 62 -1.83 -15.63 -3.28
C LEU A 62 -1.86 -15.91 -1.77
N ARG A 63 -0.68 -16.14 -1.20
CA ARG A 63 -0.44 -16.30 0.24
C ARG A 63 -0.78 -15.07 1.08
N ARG A 64 -0.79 -13.88 0.48
CA ARG A 64 -1.09 -12.58 1.12
C ARG A 64 -2.50 -12.11 0.83
N THR A 65 -3.14 -12.59 -0.24
CA THR A 65 -4.46 -12.12 -0.69
C THR A 65 -5.50 -13.21 -0.72
N TYR A 66 -6.18 -13.37 0.40
CA TYR A 66 -7.39 -14.18 0.45
C TYR A 66 -8.50 -13.60 -0.45
N TRP A 67 -8.60 -12.27 -0.59
CA TRP A 67 -9.70 -11.62 -1.29
C TRP A 67 -9.59 -11.69 -2.83
N PHE A 68 -8.40 -11.92 -3.41
CA PHE A 68 -8.18 -11.83 -4.86
C PHE A 68 -9.10 -12.76 -5.67
N MET A 69 -9.37 -13.96 -5.12
CA MET A 69 -10.22 -14.98 -5.76
C MET A 69 -11.72 -14.73 -5.55
N SER A 70 -12.08 -13.71 -4.76
CA SER A 70 -13.45 -13.25 -4.57
C SER A 70 -13.79 -12.07 -5.49
N CYS A 71 -12.80 -11.44 -6.12
CA CYS A 71 -13.00 -10.36 -7.07
C CYS A 71 -13.43 -10.88 -8.44
N ASP A 72 -14.32 -10.14 -9.07
CA ASP A 72 -14.73 -10.41 -10.44
C ASP A 72 -13.65 -9.90 -11.41
N VAL A 73 -13.26 -10.77 -12.35
CA VAL A 73 -12.15 -10.49 -13.27
C VAL A 73 -12.49 -9.37 -14.25
N ASP A 74 -13.71 -9.38 -14.78
CA ASP A 74 -14.10 -8.51 -15.90
C ASP A 74 -14.59 -7.14 -15.42
N THR A 75 -15.16 -7.07 -14.22
CA THR A 75 -15.72 -5.83 -13.66
C THR A 75 -14.81 -5.13 -12.65
N ILE A 76 -13.82 -5.83 -12.06
CA ILE A 76 -12.91 -5.25 -11.05
C ILE A 76 -11.45 -5.35 -11.51
N LEU A 77 -10.92 -6.56 -11.69
CA LEU A 77 -9.47 -6.74 -11.87
C LEU A 77 -8.96 -6.17 -13.20
N LYS A 78 -9.59 -6.51 -14.33
CA LYS A 78 -9.22 -5.98 -15.65
C LYS A 78 -9.38 -4.45 -15.74
N PRO A 79 -10.52 -3.85 -15.33
CA PRO A 79 -10.65 -2.40 -15.33
C PRO A 79 -9.58 -1.68 -14.50
N ASN A 80 -9.21 -2.21 -13.33
CA ASN A 80 -8.16 -1.63 -12.51
C ASN A 80 -6.77 -1.73 -13.16
N LEU A 81 -6.47 -2.84 -13.85
CA LEU A 81 -5.24 -2.98 -14.62
C LEU A 81 -5.17 -1.99 -15.79
N GLU A 82 -6.26 -1.87 -16.54
CA GLU A 82 -6.37 -0.91 -17.65
C GLU A 82 -6.25 0.53 -17.15
N LEU A 83 -6.86 0.84 -16.01
CA LEU A 83 -6.76 2.16 -15.38
C LEU A 83 -5.31 2.48 -14.97
N LEU A 84 -4.60 1.53 -14.35
CA LEU A 84 -3.18 1.74 -14.04
C LEU A 84 -2.35 2.00 -15.31
N ARG A 85 -2.61 1.24 -16.39
CA ARG A 85 -1.95 1.45 -17.68
C ARG A 85 -2.27 2.82 -18.30
N SER A 86 -3.52 3.28 -18.23
CA SER A 86 -3.89 4.60 -18.74
C SER A 86 -3.23 5.74 -17.97
N HIS A 87 -2.83 5.51 -16.72
CA HIS A 87 -2.02 6.42 -15.90
C HIS A 87 -0.50 6.18 -16.03
N GLY A 88 -0.05 5.54 -17.12
CA GLY A 88 1.36 5.43 -17.48
C GLY A 88 2.14 4.33 -16.78
N PHE A 89 1.48 3.39 -16.08
CA PHE A 89 2.17 2.25 -15.49
C PHE A 89 2.54 1.22 -16.57
N SER A 90 3.84 0.92 -16.68
CA SER A 90 4.31 -0.23 -17.45
C SER A 90 3.92 -1.54 -16.78
N ASP A 91 3.82 -2.62 -17.56
CA ASP A 91 3.49 -3.95 -17.03
C ASP A 91 4.49 -4.41 -15.96
N GLU A 92 5.78 -4.05 -16.07
CA GLU A 92 6.78 -4.35 -15.04
C GLU A 92 6.50 -3.60 -13.73
N ARG A 93 6.02 -2.36 -13.82
CA ARG A 93 5.69 -1.58 -12.63
C ARG A 93 4.40 -2.07 -11.99
N ILE A 94 3.39 -2.42 -12.78
CA ILE A 94 2.18 -3.09 -12.30
C ILE A 94 2.55 -4.40 -11.61
N ARG A 95 3.44 -5.21 -12.21
CA ARG A 95 3.93 -6.44 -11.61
C ARG A 95 4.55 -6.22 -10.23
N LYS A 96 5.50 -5.28 -10.12
CA LYS A 96 6.11 -4.93 -8.83
C LYS A 96 5.04 -4.51 -7.82
N LEU A 97 4.15 -3.60 -8.24
CA LEU A 97 3.06 -3.12 -7.41
C LEU A 97 2.17 -4.25 -6.89
N VAL A 98 1.75 -5.18 -7.74
CA VAL A 98 0.90 -6.31 -7.35
C VAL A 98 1.64 -7.28 -6.44
N VAL A 99 2.95 -7.48 -6.61
CA VAL A 99 3.74 -8.31 -5.67
C VAL A 99 3.84 -7.67 -4.28
N PHE A 100 4.03 -6.35 -4.22
CA PHE A 100 4.20 -5.62 -2.96
C PHE A 100 2.88 -5.31 -2.25
N ASN A 101 1.88 -4.82 -2.99
CA ASN A 101 0.57 -4.42 -2.51
C ASN A 101 -0.55 -4.87 -3.48
N PRO A 102 -0.90 -6.17 -3.47
CA PRO A 102 -1.91 -6.70 -4.39
C PRO A 102 -3.31 -6.12 -4.16
N GLU A 103 -3.63 -5.60 -2.96
CA GLU A 103 -4.94 -5.03 -2.59
C GLU A 103 -5.45 -3.96 -3.54
N ILE A 104 -4.52 -3.28 -4.21
CA ILE A 104 -4.85 -2.24 -5.17
C ILE A 104 -5.79 -2.72 -6.28
N LEU A 105 -5.65 -3.97 -6.75
CA LEU A 105 -6.46 -4.49 -7.85
C LEU A 105 -7.87 -4.86 -7.39
N GLY A 106 -8.09 -5.07 -6.10
CA GLY A 106 -9.40 -5.44 -5.55
C GLY A 106 -10.31 -4.27 -5.21
N HIS A 107 -9.82 -3.03 -5.31
CA HIS A 107 -10.64 -1.86 -5.05
C HIS A 107 -11.74 -1.67 -6.09
N ASP A 108 -12.83 -1.04 -5.69
CA ASP A 108 -13.82 -0.53 -6.63
C ASP A 108 -13.13 0.38 -7.68
N PRO A 109 -13.37 0.18 -8.98
CA PRO A 109 -12.71 0.96 -10.03
C PRO A 109 -12.97 2.47 -9.96
N LYS A 110 -14.12 2.90 -9.44
CA LYS A 110 -14.39 4.34 -9.24
C LYS A 110 -13.55 4.87 -8.09
N LYS A 111 -13.43 4.11 -7.00
CA LYS A 111 -12.52 4.46 -5.88
C LYS A 111 -11.07 4.56 -6.35
N LEU A 112 -10.56 3.58 -7.10
CA LEU A 112 -9.18 3.63 -7.61
C LEU A 112 -8.97 4.83 -8.53
N ARG A 113 -9.92 5.10 -9.44
CA ARG A 113 -9.87 6.28 -10.32
C ARG A 113 -9.79 7.58 -9.55
N ASN A 114 -10.60 7.73 -8.50
CA ASN A 114 -10.55 8.90 -7.64
C ASN A 114 -9.18 9.03 -6.97
N ILE A 115 -8.64 7.94 -6.43
CA ILE A 115 -7.30 7.92 -5.81
C ILE A 115 -6.24 8.39 -6.81
N LEU A 116 -6.19 7.83 -8.02
CA LEU A 116 -5.20 8.21 -9.03
C LEU A 116 -5.33 9.69 -9.41
N HIS A 117 -6.55 10.17 -9.60
CA HIS A 117 -6.81 11.58 -9.89
C HIS A 117 -6.30 12.50 -8.77
N ARG A 118 -6.51 12.15 -7.51
CA ARG A 118 -6.04 12.94 -6.36
C ARG A 118 -4.52 12.97 -6.27
N ILE A 119 -3.84 11.85 -6.52
CA ILE A 119 -2.38 11.75 -6.50
C ILE A 119 -1.75 12.71 -7.53
N GLU A 120 -2.31 12.74 -8.73
CA GLU A 120 -1.82 13.58 -9.82
C GLU A 120 -2.19 15.06 -9.62
N ASN A 121 -3.43 15.37 -9.23
CA ASN A 121 -3.93 16.75 -9.26
C ASN A 121 -3.83 17.46 -7.90
N GLU A 122 -4.08 16.77 -6.79
CA GLU A 122 -3.98 17.40 -5.45
C GLU A 122 -2.52 17.44 -4.98
N PHE A 123 -1.77 16.36 -5.18
CA PHE A 123 -0.39 16.25 -4.67
C PHE A 123 0.67 16.50 -5.72
N GLY A 124 0.33 16.49 -7.02
CA GLY A 124 1.30 16.66 -8.10
C GLY A 124 2.38 15.58 -8.08
N ILE A 125 2.04 14.34 -7.72
CA ILE A 125 2.98 13.22 -7.72
C ILE A 125 2.98 12.63 -9.13
N PRO A 126 4.12 12.65 -9.85
CA PRO A 126 4.20 12.10 -11.19
C PRO A 126 3.89 10.61 -11.22
N GLY A 127 3.21 10.19 -12.28
CA GLY A 127 2.82 8.80 -12.53
C GLY A 127 3.94 7.83 -12.25
N ASP A 128 5.18 8.10 -12.69
CA ASP A 128 6.38 7.26 -12.61
C ASP A 128 7.15 7.32 -11.27
N SER A 129 6.78 8.20 -10.35
CA SER A 129 7.46 8.40 -9.06
C SER A 129 7.37 7.16 -8.16
N PHE A 130 8.41 6.94 -7.35
CA PHE A 130 8.38 5.94 -6.27
C PHE A 130 7.31 6.26 -5.21
N ALA A 131 7.06 7.55 -4.95
CA ALA A 131 6.03 7.99 -4.00
C ALA A 131 4.61 7.66 -4.47
N PHE A 132 4.38 7.46 -5.77
CA PHE A 132 3.04 7.23 -6.31
C PHE A 132 2.39 5.96 -5.73
N VAL A 133 3.16 4.88 -5.58
CA VAL A 133 2.67 3.62 -5.00
C VAL A 133 2.31 3.80 -3.52
N ASP A 134 3.18 4.46 -2.76
CA ASP A 134 2.90 4.77 -1.35
C ASP A 134 1.68 5.69 -1.20
N ALA A 135 1.46 6.60 -2.14
CA ALA A 135 0.30 7.50 -2.16
C ALA A 135 -1.00 6.75 -2.46
N ILE A 136 -0.97 5.76 -3.36
CA ILE A 136 -2.12 4.87 -3.60
C ILE A 136 -2.48 4.13 -2.30
N VAL A 137 -1.47 3.53 -1.64
CA VAL A 137 -1.68 2.80 -0.38
C VAL A 137 -2.30 3.74 0.66
N LEU A 138 -1.73 4.93 0.85
CA LEU A 138 -2.21 5.93 1.79
C LEU A 138 -3.70 6.27 1.58
N LEU A 139 -4.07 6.65 0.35
CA LEU A 139 -5.44 7.09 0.04
C LEU A 139 -6.43 5.92 -0.05
N ALA A 140 -5.96 4.70 -0.32
CA ALA A 140 -6.78 3.51 -0.27
C ALA A 140 -7.14 3.10 1.16
N SER A 141 -6.18 3.24 2.08
CA SER A 141 -6.28 2.79 3.48
C SER A 141 -6.93 3.80 4.40
N LEU A 142 -6.80 5.10 4.15
CA LEU A 142 -7.35 6.13 5.03
C LEU A 142 -8.70 6.66 4.52
N SER A 143 -9.62 6.92 5.45
CA SER A 143 -10.80 7.72 5.14
C SER A 143 -10.42 9.19 4.98
N ASP A 144 -11.20 9.94 4.20
CA ASP A 144 -10.97 11.39 4.06
C ASP A 144 -11.01 12.10 5.42
N LYS A 145 -11.90 11.68 6.33
CA LYS A 145 -11.96 12.21 7.70
C LYS A 145 -10.63 12.00 8.43
N THR A 146 -10.08 10.79 8.39
CA THR A 146 -8.80 10.47 9.05
C THR A 146 -7.65 11.27 8.44
N LEU A 147 -7.61 11.39 7.11
CA LEU A 147 -6.59 12.18 6.42
C LEU A 147 -6.66 13.65 6.83
N GLN A 148 -7.87 14.23 6.88
CA GLN A 148 -8.08 15.60 7.31
C GLN A 148 -7.67 15.82 8.77
N THR A 149 -7.99 14.91 9.69
CA THR A 149 -7.50 14.99 11.07
C THR A 149 -5.98 15.07 11.13
N LYS A 150 -5.27 14.24 10.35
CA LYS A 150 -3.81 14.27 10.28
C LYS A 150 -3.28 15.59 9.71
N TYR A 151 -3.95 16.19 8.73
CA TYR A 151 -3.59 17.52 8.24
C TYR A 151 -3.77 18.59 9.31
N GLN A 152 -4.86 18.54 10.08
CA GLN A 152 -5.06 19.51 11.18
C GLN A 152 -4.01 19.36 12.27
N ILE A 153 -3.55 18.14 12.56
CA ILE A 153 -2.39 17.93 13.44
C ILE A 153 -1.16 18.64 12.85
N LEU A 154 -0.79 18.38 11.60
CA LEU A 154 0.38 19.04 11.01
C LEU A 154 0.27 20.57 11.06
N LYS A 155 -0.91 21.12 10.74
CA LYS A 155 -1.19 22.57 10.83
C LYS A 155 -1.08 23.11 12.25
N SER A 156 -1.48 22.36 13.27
CA SER A 156 -1.34 22.81 14.67
C SER A 156 0.12 22.92 15.11
N TYR A 157 1.05 22.30 14.37
CA TYR A 157 2.49 22.42 14.54
C TYR A 157 3.12 23.45 13.57
N GLY A 158 2.32 24.35 13.00
CA GLY A 158 2.81 25.45 12.17
C GLY A 158 3.11 25.08 10.71
N TRP A 159 2.70 23.89 10.24
CA TRP A 159 2.87 23.53 8.83
C TRP A 159 1.83 24.23 7.95
N THR A 160 2.27 24.71 6.80
CA THR A 160 1.39 25.25 5.75
C THR A 160 0.82 24.12 4.87
N ASP A 161 -0.19 24.42 4.06
CA ASP A 161 -0.68 23.47 3.04
C ASP A 161 0.44 23.05 2.06
N SER A 162 1.34 23.97 1.73
CA SER A 162 2.51 23.70 0.88
C SER A 162 3.49 22.71 1.53
N ASP A 163 3.70 22.82 2.84
CA ASP A 163 4.55 21.90 3.61
C ASP A 163 3.99 20.48 3.62
N ILE A 164 2.67 20.36 3.79
CA ILE A 164 1.96 19.08 3.75
C ILE A 164 2.08 18.46 2.35
N ILE A 165 1.79 19.23 1.30
CA ILE A 165 1.90 18.74 -0.09
C ILE A 165 3.34 18.31 -0.39
N THR A 166 4.33 19.11 0.01
CA THR A 166 5.76 18.79 -0.18
C THR A 166 6.15 17.49 0.53
N THR A 167 5.64 17.29 1.74
CA THR A 167 5.87 16.10 2.54
C THR A 167 5.25 14.86 1.90
N VAL A 168 3.98 14.95 1.52
CA VAL A 168 3.26 13.84 0.85
C VAL A 168 3.92 13.51 -0.47
N ARG A 169 4.35 14.50 -1.26
CA ARG A 169 5.03 14.26 -2.54
C ARG A 169 6.35 13.50 -2.39
N LYS A 170 7.08 13.74 -1.30
CA LYS A 170 8.37 13.07 -1.02
C LYS A 170 8.20 11.72 -0.33
N LEU A 171 7.25 11.61 0.59
CA LEU A 171 7.06 10.43 1.43
C LEU A 171 5.62 10.35 1.97
N PRO A 172 4.64 9.88 1.16
CA PRO A 172 3.24 9.75 1.60
C PRO A 172 3.10 8.88 2.86
N ARG A 173 3.99 7.89 2.99
CA ARG A 173 4.02 6.94 4.11
C ARG A 173 4.13 7.60 5.49
N CYS A 174 4.64 8.83 5.60
CA CYS A 174 4.67 9.51 6.90
C CYS A 174 3.27 9.69 7.51
N LEU A 175 2.23 9.77 6.68
CA LEU A 175 0.83 9.88 7.12
C LEU A 175 0.19 8.53 7.48
N MET A 176 0.87 7.41 7.21
CA MET A 176 0.45 6.08 7.67
C MET A 176 0.71 5.85 9.16
N LEU A 177 1.55 6.70 9.79
CA LEU A 177 1.77 6.68 11.23
C LEU A 177 0.48 6.99 11.99
N SER A 178 0.34 6.48 13.21
CA SER A 178 -0.77 6.86 14.09
C SER A 178 -0.73 8.36 14.38
N GLU A 179 -1.88 8.95 14.69
CA GLU A 179 -1.95 10.37 15.06
C GLU A 179 -1.05 10.69 16.27
N GLU A 180 -1.00 9.79 17.25
CA GLU A 180 -0.10 9.88 18.41
C GLU A 180 1.38 9.84 17.99
N SER A 181 1.78 8.90 17.13
CA SER A 181 3.17 8.83 16.68
C SER A 181 3.58 10.07 15.90
N ILE A 182 2.68 10.65 15.10
CA ILE A 182 2.92 11.92 14.42
C ILE A 182 3.16 13.03 15.44
N ARG A 183 2.28 13.19 16.45
CA ARG A 183 2.44 14.22 17.50
C ARG A 183 3.76 14.08 18.25
N ASN A 184 4.06 12.90 18.79
CA ASN A 184 5.29 12.67 19.56
C ASN A 184 6.56 13.04 18.77
N ARG A 185 6.56 12.78 17.46
CA ARG A 185 7.69 13.10 16.59
C ARG A 185 7.78 14.59 16.29
N LEU A 186 6.64 15.25 16.05
CA LEU A 186 6.60 16.69 15.83
C LEU A 186 6.99 17.44 17.10
N ASP A 187 6.51 17.02 18.28
CA ASP A 187 6.93 17.56 19.57
C ASP A 187 8.45 17.50 19.73
N PHE A 188 9.04 16.33 19.47
CA PHE A 188 10.48 16.17 19.56
C PHE A 188 11.24 17.10 18.59
N PHE A 189 10.90 17.10 17.30
CA PHE A 189 11.66 17.89 16.32
C PHE A 189 11.41 19.40 16.45
N LEU A 190 10.17 19.82 16.68
CA LEU A 190 9.79 21.23 16.62
C LEU A 190 9.89 21.90 18.00
N ASN A 191 9.45 21.23 19.06
CA ASN A 191 9.40 21.82 20.40
C ASN A 191 10.70 21.55 21.18
N GLU A 192 11.23 20.33 21.17
CA GLU A 192 12.45 20.01 21.92
C GLU A 192 13.72 20.43 21.18
N LEU A 193 13.82 20.14 19.87
CA LEU A 193 14.99 20.50 19.06
C LEU A 193 14.89 21.89 18.42
N GLY A 194 13.74 22.56 18.50
CA GLY A 194 13.54 23.89 17.93
C GLY A 194 13.67 23.94 16.40
N CYS A 195 13.41 22.83 15.70
CA CYS A 195 13.47 22.83 14.24
C CYS A 195 12.33 23.66 13.67
N GLU A 196 12.61 24.40 12.60
CA GLU A 196 11.57 25.09 11.83
C GLU A 196 10.60 24.08 11.18
N PRO A 197 9.28 24.32 11.17
CA PRO A 197 8.30 23.43 10.53
C PRO A 197 8.65 23.08 9.07
N ALA A 198 8.99 24.09 8.27
CA ALA A 198 9.41 23.92 6.87
C ALA A 198 10.71 23.09 6.74
N TYR A 199 11.61 23.15 7.73
CA TYR A 199 12.80 22.30 7.75
C TYR A 199 12.42 20.83 7.88
N VAL A 200 11.51 20.48 8.78
CA VAL A 200 11.06 19.09 8.97
C VAL A 200 10.25 18.61 7.76
N ALA A 201 9.32 19.43 7.25
CA ALA A 201 8.49 19.11 6.09
C ALA A 201 9.31 18.81 4.83
N SER A 202 10.42 19.51 4.64
CA SER A 202 11.32 19.25 3.50
C SER A 202 12.19 18.00 3.68
N ARG A 203 12.27 17.40 4.88
CA ARG A 203 12.98 16.14 5.19
C ARG A 203 12.06 15.11 5.90
N PRO A 204 10.95 14.68 5.28
CA PRO A 204 9.93 13.89 5.99
C PRO A 204 10.39 12.51 6.45
N TYR A 205 11.54 12.01 5.97
CA TYR A 205 12.15 10.76 6.44
C TYR A 205 12.51 10.76 7.93
N VAL A 206 12.77 11.93 8.52
CA VAL A 206 13.05 12.03 9.96
C VAL A 206 11.84 11.58 10.80
N LEU A 207 10.62 11.71 10.25
CA LEU A 207 9.39 11.29 10.90
C LEU A 207 9.18 9.76 10.86
N VAL A 208 9.87 9.01 9.99
CA VAL A 208 9.65 7.54 9.90
C VAL A 208 10.81 6.71 10.45
N TYR A 209 11.90 7.34 10.86
CA TYR A 209 13.00 6.62 11.52
C TYR A 209 12.61 6.14 12.93
N SER A 210 13.21 5.04 13.39
CA SER A 210 13.07 4.59 14.77
C SER A 210 13.50 5.70 15.73
N MET A 211 12.62 6.11 16.63
CA MET A 211 12.97 7.14 17.62
C MET A 211 14.05 6.61 18.55
N GLU A 212 13.84 5.42 19.10
CA GLU A 212 14.70 4.79 20.10
C GLU A 212 16.04 4.34 19.51
N ASP A 213 16.04 3.68 18.36
CA ASP A 213 17.27 3.08 17.83
C ASP A 213 18.10 4.03 16.98
N ARG A 214 17.50 5.14 16.50
CA ARG A 214 18.13 5.98 15.48
C ARG A 214 18.15 7.46 15.83
N VAL A 215 17.01 8.03 16.19
CA VAL A 215 16.91 9.49 16.39
C VAL A 215 17.54 9.88 17.73
N MET A 216 17.13 9.26 18.83
CA MET A 216 17.60 9.60 20.18
C MET A 216 19.10 9.36 20.37
N PRO A 217 19.70 8.24 19.93
CA PRO A 217 21.14 8.02 20.09
C PRO A 217 21.98 9.07 19.35
N ARG A 218 21.51 9.52 18.18
CA ARG A 218 22.20 10.57 17.41
C ARG A 218 22.02 11.95 18.00
N ASN A 219 20.85 12.24 18.57
CA ASN A 219 20.65 13.47 19.31
C ASN A 219 21.57 13.53 20.53
N ALA A 220 21.72 12.43 21.28
CA ALA A 220 22.63 12.38 22.43
C ALA A 220 24.09 12.70 22.04
N VAL A 221 24.58 12.11 20.94
CA VAL A 221 25.91 12.45 20.40
C VAL A 221 26.01 13.93 20.02
N LEU A 222 24.97 14.47 19.36
CA LEU A 222 24.95 15.88 18.97
C LEU A 222 25.00 16.83 20.17
N GLN A 223 24.31 16.51 21.28
CA GLN A 223 24.37 17.33 22.50
C GLN A 223 25.79 17.34 23.08
N VAL A 224 26.43 16.16 23.20
CA VAL A 224 27.84 16.06 23.66
C VAL A 224 28.80 16.86 22.77
N LEU A 225 28.56 16.91 21.46
CA LEU A 225 29.38 17.68 20.53
C LEU A 225 29.16 19.20 20.63
N LYS A 226 27.98 19.66 21.04
CA LYS A 226 27.67 21.08 21.25
C LYS A 226 28.25 21.63 22.56
N GLU A 227 28.54 20.77 23.51
CA GLU A 227 29.14 21.11 24.81
C GLU A 227 30.68 21.26 24.74
N LYS A 228 31.28 21.05 23.57
CA LYS A 228 32.70 21.25 23.29
C LYS A 228 32.92 22.49 22.44
#